data_AF-A0A5N6VD36-F1
#
_entry.id   AF-A0A5N6VD36-F1
#
_cell.length_a   1.000
_cell.length_b   1.000
_cell.length_c   1.000
_cell.angle_alpha   90.00
_cell.angle_beta   90.00
_cell.angle_gamma   90.00
#
_symmetry.space_group_name_H-M   'P 1'
#
loop_
_entity.id
_entity.type
_entity.pdbx_description
1 polymer ?
#
loop_
_entity_poly.entity_id
_entity_poly.type
_entity_poly.pdbx_seq_one_letter_code
_entity_poly.pdbx_strand_id
1 'polypeptide(L)'
;MSKVDVDLGDLLAKVLPTGVKVTIRHISSAPTPCTALFAPPPGEEPESTFCENHFLTVSVNADEHDGSEIIVFGIEVLVYSTAHLTTVFVSKADSTGFLHLLKNAPKVSLIRRISNGFLSFLVQTHQRPGVRLVVSLFARAQNQYLFPGSIENSGKHVLDDRGLIKWWCRAVDPILREYEPESGSHEKGLLDRAMESAKSSATAFLIVPGCDKFETRGFFPSTAKSDDKERPRWLNSYPLHQLCDNTNAPPRCLIPRFPDDPKTRFLVDLDDELPQQSEAGGSKEGAGQWRSVKSLDQFWEMMSFRQECSAGRLVGFLWLVINPPGLVNSVQMTSSRPVFTEKAEDSSPTTVPTSDQVDSNTIRTEVSGSTDSQSSDAAKDSTAEATSGGPVQDPSSQTGSLSYETHPKIQPNTELNAFYWPEAGRGHAVMSEEDYKTAINFLLEQDFYNQEVSIASTKAWSERVASIVDQLWVGQQVTGRNGSGESVDKPAPTTNIINTGLVRKRKKDEQSQATTATTAQNEGREGNDTVPGAVTAETSATGTNESSGINVLQANLIRKKKKA
;
A
#
# COMPACT_ATOMS: atom_id res chain seq x y z
N MET A 1 -20.66 7.21 -13.17
CA MET A 1 -21.06 7.28 -11.74
C MET A 1 -21.17 8.75 -11.36
N SER A 2 -22.04 9.10 -10.41
CA SER A 2 -22.20 10.49 -9.95
C SER A 2 -20.88 11.01 -9.37
N LYS A 3 -20.54 12.28 -9.66
CA LYS A 3 -19.60 13.05 -8.84
C LYS A 3 -20.22 13.17 -7.44
N VAL A 4 -19.86 12.25 -6.56
CA VAL A 4 -20.04 12.45 -5.13
C VAL A 4 -18.78 13.19 -4.70
N ASP A 5 -18.92 14.44 -4.27
CA ASP A 5 -17.86 15.11 -3.54
C ASP A 5 -17.75 14.41 -2.18
N VAL A 6 -16.93 13.36 -2.12
CA VAL A 6 -16.72 12.57 -0.91
C VAL A 6 -15.81 13.39 0.01
N ASP A 7 -16.38 14.08 0.99
CA ASP A 7 -15.59 14.72 2.04
C ASP A 7 -15.04 13.67 3.03
N LEU A 8 -13.74 13.71 3.28
CA LEU A 8 -13.08 12.86 4.26
C LEU A 8 -13.62 13.13 5.67
N GLY A 9 -13.91 14.38 6.02
CA GLY A 9 -14.48 14.74 7.32
C GLY A 9 -15.87 14.17 7.54
N ASP A 10 -16.77 14.32 6.56
CA ASP A 10 -18.12 13.76 6.60
C ASP A 10 -18.13 12.23 6.67
N LEU A 11 -17.23 11.56 5.92
CA LEU A 11 -17.03 10.11 5.97
C LEU A 11 -16.51 9.66 7.34
N LEU A 12 -15.49 10.33 7.88
CA LEU A 12 -14.97 10.04 9.23
C LEU A 12 -16.03 10.31 10.31
N ALA A 13 -16.82 11.38 10.18
CA ALA A 13 -17.94 11.66 11.09
C ALA A 13 -19.00 10.56 11.08
N LYS A 14 -19.25 9.88 9.95
CA LYS A 14 -20.19 8.75 9.85
C LYS A 14 -19.68 7.47 10.51
N VAL A 15 -18.36 7.24 10.54
CA VAL A 15 -17.77 6.02 11.16
C VAL A 15 -17.36 6.23 12.62
N LEU A 16 -17.06 7.45 13.05
CA LEU A 16 -16.69 7.77 14.44
C LEU A 16 -17.93 7.79 15.37
N PRO A 17 -17.85 7.19 16.57
CA PRO A 17 -18.96 7.18 17.54
C PRO A 17 -19.47 8.58 17.90
N THR A 18 -20.77 8.69 18.18
CA THR A 18 -21.40 9.96 18.56
C THR A 18 -20.66 10.67 19.69
N GLY A 19 -20.31 11.94 19.49
CA GLY A 19 -19.67 12.80 20.48
C GLY A 19 -18.14 12.73 20.54
N VAL A 20 -17.50 11.78 19.85
CA VAL A 20 -16.04 11.77 19.67
C VAL A 20 -15.63 12.96 18.80
N LYS A 21 -14.77 13.84 19.32
CA LYS A 21 -14.21 14.98 18.58
C LYS A 21 -12.73 14.74 18.30
N VAL A 22 -12.34 14.92 17.04
CA VAL A 22 -10.94 14.84 16.58
C VAL A 22 -10.67 15.99 15.61
N THR A 23 -9.42 16.43 15.50
CA THR A 23 -8.95 17.26 14.40
C THR A 23 -8.17 16.39 13.43
N ILE A 24 -8.45 16.50 12.14
CA ILE A 24 -7.75 15.78 11.07
C ILE A 24 -6.90 16.75 10.26
N ARG A 25 -5.69 16.32 9.87
CA ARG A 25 -4.87 16.99 8.86
C ARG A 25 -4.42 15.96 7.85
N HIS A 26 -5.08 15.96 6.70
CA HIS A 26 -4.69 15.18 5.53
C HIS A 26 -3.97 16.11 4.55
N ILE A 27 -2.71 15.79 4.27
CA ILE A 27 -1.86 16.44 3.27
C ILE A 27 -1.60 15.45 2.12
N SER A 28 -1.45 15.95 0.89
CA SER A 28 -0.97 15.12 -0.23
C SER A 28 0.03 15.84 -1.14
N SER A 29 0.78 15.07 -1.93
CA SER A 29 1.59 15.62 -3.03
C SER A 29 0.75 15.77 -4.29
N ALA A 30 1.28 16.46 -5.31
CA ALA A 30 0.85 16.20 -6.69
C ALA A 30 1.33 14.78 -7.13
N PRO A 31 0.67 14.13 -8.12
CA PRO A 31 1.17 12.90 -8.72
C PRO A 31 2.49 13.15 -9.47
N THR A 32 3.56 12.46 -9.11
CA THR A 32 4.88 12.54 -9.78
C THR A 32 5.24 11.22 -10.46
N PRO A 33 5.97 11.23 -11.60
CA PRO A 33 6.49 10.00 -12.20
C PRO A 33 7.43 9.27 -11.25
N CYS A 34 7.28 7.95 -11.14
CA CYS A 34 8.09 7.12 -10.25
C CYS A 34 8.51 5.81 -10.92
N THR A 35 9.43 5.07 -10.27
CA THR A 35 9.80 3.72 -10.69
C THR A 35 8.59 2.79 -10.70
N ALA A 36 8.49 1.93 -11.72
CA ALA A 36 7.43 0.94 -11.81
C ALA A 36 7.43 -0.04 -10.63
N LEU A 37 6.25 -0.42 -10.15
CA LEU A 37 6.10 -1.38 -9.05
C LEU A 37 6.63 -2.77 -9.44
N PHE A 38 6.42 -3.19 -10.68
CA PHE A 38 6.90 -4.47 -11.21
C PHE A 38 8.17 -4.25 -12.03
N ALA A 39 9.18 -5.10 -11.85
CA ALA A 39 10.38 -5.04 -12.67
C ALA A 39 10.05 -5.52 -14.10
N PRO A 40 10.57 -4.87 -15.15
CA PRO A 40 10.28 -5.28 -16.52
C PRO A 40 10.81 -6.71 -16.81
N PRO A 41 10.07 -7.51 -17.60
CA PRO A 41 10.60 -8.70 -18.25
C PRO A 41 11.81 -8.38 -19.16
N PRO A 42 12.68 -9.36 -19.45
CA PRO A 42 13.79 -9.15 -20.39
C PRO A 42 13.30 -8.75 -21.79
N GLY A 43 13.73 -7.58 -22.27
CA GLY A 43 13.34 -7.03 -23.59
C GLY A 43 12.12 -6.11 -23.59
N GLU A 44 11.52 -5.85 -22.43
CA GLU A 44 10.44 -4.89 -22.24
C GLU A 44 10.93 -3.68 -21.40
N GLU A 45 10.32 -2.51 -21.59
CA GLU A 45 10.56 -1.32 -20.74
C GLU A 45 9.63 -1.32 -19.50
N PRO A 46 9.96 -0.61 -18.41
CA PRO A 46 9.09 -0.45 -17.24
C PRO A 46 7.75 0.23 -17.59
N GLU A 47 6.69 -0.08 -16.84
CA GLU A 47 5.41 0.63 -17.00
C GLU A 47 5.52 2.09 -16.55
N SER A 48 4.97 3.01 -17.35
CA SER A 48 4.80 4.40 -16.94
C SER A 48 3.91 4.46 -15.69
N THR A 49 4.53 4.83 -14.57
CA THR A 49 3.94 4.77 -13.24
C THR A 49 4.05 6.14 -12.58
N PHE A 50 2.96 6.58 -11.94
CA PHE A 50 2.91 7.83 -11.18
C PHE A 50 2.51 7.52 -9.74
N CYS A 51 3.02 8.28 -8.78
CA CYS A 51 2.74 8.16 -7.35
C CYS A 51 2.17 9.47 -6.79
N GLU A 52 1.04 9.40 -6.08
CA GLU A 52 0.57 10.46 -5.17
C GLU A 52 0.80 10.00 -3.72
N ASN A 53 1.43 10.84 -2.91
CA ASN A 53 1.66 10.56 -1.50
C ASN A 53 0.54 11.21 -0.68
N HIS A 54 -0.08 10.48 0.25
CA HIS A 54 -1.07 11.01 1.17
C HIS A 54 -0.68 10.70 2.62
N PHE A 55 -0.72 11.71 3.49
CA PHE A 55 -0.49 11.55 4.91
C PHE A 55 -1.64 12.14 5.72
N LEU A 56 -2.25 11.33 6.58
CA LEU A 56 -3.29 11.74 7.51
C LEU A 56 -2.74 11.68 8.93
N THR A 57 -2.76 12.81 9.62
CA THR A 57 -2.68 12.85 11.09
C THR A 57 -4.05 13.08 11.71
N VAL A 58 -4.25 12.52 12.90
CA VAL A 58 -5.41 12.77 13.73
C VAL A 58 -4.94 13.18 15.12
N SER A 59 -5.42 14.33 15.58
CA SER A 59 -5.21 14.88 16.91
C SER A 59 -6.51 14.93 17.71
N VAL A 60 -6.37 15.00 19.04
CA VAL A 60 -7.45 15.31 19.98
C VAL A 60 -7.08 16.56 20.76
N ASN A 61 -8.06 17.23 21.35
CA ASN A 61 -7.79 18.31 22.29
C ASN A 61 -7.30 17.69 23.61
N ALA A 62 -6.13 18.10 24.08
CA ALA A 62 -5.60 17.70 25.39
C ALA A 62 -6.37 18.42 26.50
N ASP A 63 -6.59 19.73 26.36
CA ASP A 63 -7.39 20.55 27.28
C ASP A 63 -8.52 21.29 26.58
N GLU A 64 -9.75 21.14 27.10
CA GLU A 64 -10.96 21.78 26.55
C GLU A 64 -10.98 23.31 26.72
N HIS A 65 -10.09 23.86 27.55
CA HIS A 65 -10.04 25.31 27.86
C HIS A 65 -8.93 26.06 27.11
N ASP A 66 -7.83 25.39 26.74
CA ASP A 66 -6.67 26.01 26.09
C ASP A 66 -6.63 25.74 24.57
N GLY A 67 -7.44 24.80 24.08
CA GLY A 67 -7.44 24.41 22.66
C GLY A 67 -6.17 23.68 22.22
N SER A 68 -5.36 23.22 23.18
CA SER A 68 -4.13 22.48 22.95
C SER A 68 -4.41 21.15 22.23
N GLU A 69 -3.74 20.93 21.09
CA GLU A 69 -3.89 19.69 20.31
C GLU A 69 -2.74 18.72 20.59
N ILE A 70 -3.05 17.42 20.57
CA ILE A 70 -2.07 16.34 20.64
C ILE A 70 -2.38 15.26 19.58
N ILE A 71 -1.41 14.97 18.70
CA ILE A 71 -1.52 13.91 17.70
C ILE A 71 -1.65 12.56 18.43
N VAL A 72 -2.64 11.76 18.03
CA VAL A 72 -2.91 10.41 18.56
C VAL A 72 -2.63 9.31 17.55
N PHE A 73 -2.70 9.62 16.25
CA PHE A 73 -2.54 8.67 15.16
C PHE A 73 -1.99 9.33 13.90
N GLY A 74 -1.19 8.59 13.13
CA GLY A 74 -0.71 8.98 11.80
C GLY A 74 -0.71 7.78 10.85
N ILE A 75 -1.06 8.02 9.58
CA ILE A 75 -1.03 7.02 8.50
C ILE A 75 -0.54 7.64 7.19
N GLU A 76 0.42 6.97 6.55
CA GLU A 76 0.95 7.29 5.22
C GLU A 76 0.48 6.24 4.21
N VAL A 77 -0.11 6.72 3.11
CA VAL A 77 -0.61 5.90 2.01
C VAL A 77 -0.07 6.47 0.69
N LEU A 78 0.51 5.58 -0.12
CA LEU A 78 1.05 5.91 -1.44
C LEU A 78 0.10 5.36 -2.49
N VAL A 79 -0.48 6.22 -3.33
CA VAL A 79 -1.34 5.80 -4.43
C VAL A 79 -0.52 5.79 -5.70
N TYR A 80 -0.22 4.59 -6.20
CA TYR A 80 0.39 4.39 -7.50
C TYR A 80 -0.70 4.22 -8.56
N SER A 81 -0.50 4.74 -9.77
CA SER A 81 -1.29 4.32 -10.93
C SER A 81 -0.42 4.07 -12.15
N THR A 82 -0.84 3.09 -12.96
CA THR A 82 -0.41 2.86 -14.35
C THR A 82 -1.63 3.01 -15.27
N ALA A 83 -1.52 2.63 -16.55
CA ALA A 83 -2.67 2.64 -17.47
C ALA A 83 -3.81 1.68 -17.03
N HIS A 84 -3.49 0.59 -16.34
CA HIS A 84 -4.42 -0.53 -16.10
C HIS A 84 -4.62 -0.91 -14.63
N LEU A 85 -3.77 -0.40 -13.72
CA LEU A 85 -3.83 -0.67 -12.29
C LEU A 85 -3.77 0.65 -11.49
N THR A 86 -4.55 0.74 -10.41
CA THR A 86 -4.33 1.70 -9.32
C THR A 86 -4.04 0.93 -8.03
N THR A 87 -2.93 1.23 -7.36
CA THR A 87 -2.49 0.56 -6.14
C THR A 87 -2.44 1.54 -4.98
N VAL A 88 -3.31 1.33 -3.99
CA VAL A 88 -3.35 2.09 -2.74
C VAL A 88 -2.50 1.35 -1.70
N PHE A 89 -1.25 1.75 -1.52
CA PHE A 89 -0.28 1.09 -0.65
C PHE A 89 -0.17 1.77 0.72
N VAL A 90 -0.42 1.06 1.82
CA VAL A 90 -0.16 1.61 3.17
C VAL A 90 1.34 1.48 3.48
N SER A 91 2.04 2.62 3.53
CA SER A 91 3.48 2.66 3.82
C SER A 91 3.77 2.62 5.32
N LYS A 92 3.09 3.48 6.10
CA LYS A 92 3.34 3.62 7.54
C LYS A 92 2.03 3.84 8.28
N ALA A 93 1.90 3.30 9.49
CA ALA A 93 0.85 3.66 10.42
C ALA A 93 1.37 3.52 11.85
N ASP A 94 1.13 4.52 12.70
CA ASP A 94 1.63 4.55 14.07
C ASP A 94 0.69 5.35 14.98
N SER A 95 0.86 5.21 16.29
CA SER A 95 0.12 5.98 17.29
C SER A 95 1.05 6.47 18.39
N THR A 96 0.70 7.59 19.03
CA THR A 96 1.52 8.21 20.08
C THR A 96 1.23 7.67 21.49
N GLY A 97 0.12 6.93 21.67
CA GLY A 97 -0.37 6.45 22.96
C GLY A 97 -1.27 7.42 23.74
N PHE A 98 -1.46 8.67 23.27
CA PHE A 98 -2.24 9.70 23.97
C PHE A 98 -3.75 9.66 23.73
N LEU A 99 -4.28 8.63 23.05
CA LEU A 99 -5.72 8.49 22.79
C LEU A 99 -6.56 8.40 24.09
N HIS A 100 -5.93 8.01 25.21
CA HIS A 100 -6.57 7.96 26.52
C HIS A 100 -6.99 9.34 27.09
N LEU A 101 -6.46 10.44 26.55
CA LEU A 101 -6.86 11.81 26.91
C LEU A 101 -8.26 12.18 26.38
N LEU A 102 -8.76 11.44 25.38
CA LEU A 102 -10.12 11.63 24.86
C LEU A 102 -11.16 11.20 25.91
N LYS A 103 -11.80 12.19 26.55
CA LYS A 103 -12.88 11.97 27.52
C LYS A 103 -13.98 11.09 26.91
N ASN A 104 -14.44 10.10 27.68
CA ASN A 104 -15.46 9.12 27.25
C ASN A 104 -15.09 8.32 25.99
N ALA A 105 -13.81 8.06 25.74
CA ALA A 105 -13.33 7.19 24.65
C ALA A 105 -14.11 5.85 24.60
N PRO A 106 -14.87 5.59 23.51
CA PRO A 106 -15.65 4.36 23.39
C PRO A 106 -14.78 3.12 23.30
N LYS A 107 -15.31 1.95 23.71
CA LYS A 107 -14.60 0.64 23.68
C LYS A 107 -14.23 0.14 22.28
N VAL A 108 -14.60 0.85 21.21
CA VAL A 108 -14.22 0.52 19.83
C VAL A 108 -12.87 1.14 19.49
N SER A 109 -12.00 0.40 18.78
CA SER A 109 -10.73 0.94 18.30
C SER A 109 -10.98 2.09 17.30
N LEU A 110 -10.82 3.33 17.78
CA LEU A 110 -10.97 4.54 16.96
C LEU A 110 -9.94 4.58 15.83
N ILE A 111 -8.69 4.22 16.12
CA ILE A 111 -7.62 4.12 15.12
C ILE A 111 -8.01 3.19 13.95
N ARG A 112 -8.64 2.05 14.24
CA ARG A 112 -9.11 1.12 13.20
C ARG A 112 -10.23 1.71 12.36
N ARG A 113 -11.15 2.48 12.96
CA ARG A 113 -12.23 3.19 12.26
C ARG A 113 -11.69 4.33 11.38
N ILE A 114 -10.68 5.06 11.87
CA ILE A 114 -9.98 6.11 11.11
C ILE A 114 -9.25 5.51 9.92
N SER A 115 -8.46 4.45 10.14
CA SER A 115 -7.71 3.77 9.07
C SER A 115 -8.64 3.18 8.00
N ASN A 116 -9.74 2.55 8.42
CA ASN A 116 -10.79 2.07 7.52
C ASN A 116 -11.42 3.22 6.72
N GLY A 117 -11.84 4.31 7.38
CA GLY A 117 -12.46 5.45 6.71
C GLY A 117 -11.53 6.16 5.71
N PHE A 118 -10.26 6.35 6.07
CA PHE A 118 -9.28 6.96 5.17
C PHE A 118 -8.98 6.08 3.95
N LEU A 119 -8.87 4.76 4.14
CA LEU A 119 -8.72 3.83 3.02
C LEU A 119 -9.99 3.77 2.14
N SER A 120 -11.19 3.75 2.71
CA SER A 120 -12.44 3.85 1.93
C SER A 120 -12.51 5.16 1.14
N PHE A 121 -12.11 6.29 1.73
CA PHE A 121 -12.02 7.58 1.02
C PHE A 121 -11.05 7.52 -0.17
N LEU A 122 -9.82 7.02 0.01
CA LEU A 122 -8.84 6.92 -1.07
C LEU A 122 -9.29 5.94 -2.17
N VAL A 123 -9.88 4.80 -1.80
CA VAL A 123 -10.48 3.84 -2.74
C VAL A 123 -11.60 4.49 -3.56
N GLN A 124 -12.53 5.19 -2.93
CA GLN A 124 -13.66 5.82 -3.62
C GLN A 124 -13.24 6.97 -4.55
N THR A 125 -12.23 7.74 -4.16
CA THR A 125 -11.76 8.91 -4.93
C THR A 125 -10.81 8.56 -6.08
N HIS A 126 -10.02 7.48 -5.95
CA HIS A 126 -9.05 7.05 -6.97
C HIS A 126 -9.56 5.90 -7.85
N GLN A 127 -10.79 5.40 -7.65
CA GLN A 127 -11.36 4.36 -8.50
C GLN A 127 -11.65 4.87 -9.91
N ARG A 128 -10.88 4.40 -10.90
CA ARG A 128 -11.03 4.76 -12.31
C ARG A 128 -11.98 3.78 -13.02
N PRO A 129 -12.90 4.25 -13.91
CA PRO A 129 -13.82 3.37 -14.62
C PRO A 129 -13.08 2.31 -15.46
N GLY A 130 -13.44 1.02 -15.30
CA GLY A 130 -12.83 -0.09 -16.04
C GLY A 130 -11.40 -0.48 -15.63
N VAL A 131 -10.81 0.21 -14.64
CA VAL A 131 -9.44 -0.03 -14.16
C VAL A 131 -9.48 -0.80 -12.84
N ARG A 132 -8.64 -1.83 -12.70
CA ARG A 132 -8.53 -2.60 -11.44
C ARG A 132 -7.88 -1.76 -10.35
N LEU A 133 -8.41 -1.84 -9.13
CA LEU A 133 -7.82 -1.17 -7.96
C LEU A 133 -7.41 -2.20 -6.91
N VAL A 134 -6.25 -2.00 -6.28
CA VAL A 134 -5.71 -2.89 -5.26
C VAL A 134 -5.28 -2.10 -4.04
N VAL A 135 -5.83 -2.41 -2.87
CA VAL A 135 -5.29 -1.93 -1.59
C VAL A 135 -4.25 -2.94 -1.11
N SER A 136 -3.00 -2.52 -0.93
CA SER A 136 -1.87 -3.38 -0.58
C SER A 136 -1.20 -2.91 0.71
N LEU A 137 -0.76 -3.83 1.56
CA LEU A 137 0.06 -3.53 2.74
C LEU A 137 0.89 -4.73 3.19
N PHE A 138 1.90 -4.47 4.02
CA PHE A 138 2.52 -5.48 4.86
C PHE A 138 2.28 -5.17 6.34
N ALA A 139 2.01 -6.18 7.14
CA ALA A 139 1.72 -6.07 8.56
C ALA A 139 2.86 -6.70 9.37
N ARG A 140 3.68 -5.85 10.01
CA ARG A 140 4.80 -6.22 10.88
C ARG A 140 4.83 -5.29 12.09
N ALA A 141 5.06 -5.82 13.28
CA ALA A 141 5.18 -5.02 14.49
C ALA A 141 6.57 -4.35 14.59
N GLN A 142 6.57 -3.08 14.98
CA GLN A 142 7.75 -2.30 15.29
C GLN A 142 7.40 -1.30 16.41
N ASN A 143 8.40 -0.93 17.21
CA ASN A 143 8.19 -0.06 18.38
C ASN A 143 7.69 1.35 17.98
N GLN A 144 8.18 1.86 16.85
CA GLN A 144 7.81 3.16 16.28
C GLN A 144 8.11 3.20 14.78
N TYR A 145 7.27 3.91 14.03
CA TYR A 145 7.37 4.19 12.60
C TYR A 145 7.32 5.69 12.28
N LEU A 146 6.45 6.45 12.98
CA LEU A 146 6.20 7.87 12.67
C LEU A 146 6.47 8.82 13.85
N PHE A 147 6.44 8.32 15.09
CA PHE A 147 6.49 9.15 16.29
C PHE A 147 7.68 8.75 17.18
N PRO A 148 8.85 9.39 17.03
CA PRO A 148 10.02 9.12 17.87
C PRO A 148 9.71 9.33 19.36
N GLY A 149 10.30 8.51 20.22
CA GLY A 149 10.09 8.57 21.68
C GLY A 149 8.72 8.07 22.16
N SER A 150 7.72 7.93 21.28
CA SER A 150 6.36 7.46 21.66
C SER A 150 6.32 6.07 22.30
N ILE A 151 7.35 5.25 22.13
CA ILE A 151 7.49 3.96 22.82
C ILE A 151 7.75 4.10 24.33
N GLU A 152 8.26 5.25 24.78
CA GLU A 152 8.47 5.55 26.21
C GLU A 152 7.16 5.92 26.92
N ASN A 153 6.12 6.30 26.17
CA ASN A 153 4.78 6.54 26.70
C ASN A 153 4.11 5.20 27.08
N SER A 154 3.88 4.99 28.36
CA SER A 154 3.17 3.79 28.88
C SER A 154 1.73 3.65 28.38
N GLY A 155 1.13 4.72 27.84
CA GLY A 155 -0.16 4.68 27.14
C GLY A 155 -0.10 4.07 25.72
N LYS A 156 1.09 3.88 25.13
CA LYS A 156 1.25 3.28 23.80
C LYS A 156 1.23 1.75 23.86
N HIS A 157 0.09 1.15 23.50
CA HIS A 157 -0.03 -0.30 23.36
C HIS A 157 0.36 -0.77 21.96
N VAL A 158 1.57 -1.30 21.79
CA VAL A 158 2.04 -1.92 20.55
C VAL A 158 1.49 -3.35 20.42
N LEU A 159 0.95 -3.71 19.25
CA LEU A 159 0.52 -5.08 18.94
C LEU A 159 1.72 -5.95 18.55
N ASP A 160 1.65 -7.26 18.84
CA ASP A 160 2.57 -8.25 18.27
C ASP A 160 2.29 -8.47 16.77
N ASP A 161 3.20 -9.16 16.07
CA ASP A 161 3.04 -9.43 14.63
C ASP A 161 1.69 -10.12 14.34
N ARG A 162 1.28 -11.12 15.13
CA ARG A 162 0.01 -11.84 14.91
C ARG A 162 -1.22 -10.97 15.22
N GLY A 163 -1.16 -10.14 16.25
CA GLY A 163 -2.19 -9.17 16.59
C GLY A 163 -2.37 -8.11 15.52
N LEU A 164 -1.27 -7.60 14.95
CA LEU A 164 -1.28 -6.57 13.92
C LEU A 164 -1.82 -7.09 12.58
N ILE A 165 -1.45 -8.31 12.17
CA ILE A 165 -2.02 -8.95 10.96
C ILE A 165 -3.56 -9.05 11.11
N LYS A 166 -4.06 -9.54 12.26
CA LYS A 166 -5.51 -9.59 12.55
C LYS A 166 -6.17 -8.22 12.58
N TRP A 167 -5.45 -7.22 13.07
CA TRP A 167 -5.95 -5.84 13.16
C TRP A 167 -6.15 -5.24 11.77
N TRP A 168 -5.17 -5.38 10.88
CA TRP A 168 -5.28 -4.94 9.48
C TRP A 168 -6.36 -5.68 8.71
N CYS A 169 -6.47 -7.01 8.89
CA CYS A 169 -7.57 -7.77 8.28
C CYS A 169 -8.94 -7.20 8.70
N ARG A 170 -9.12 -6.84 9.98
CA ARG A 170 -10.34 -6.19 10.51
C ARG A 170 -10.49 -4.70 10.14
N ALA A 171 -9.45 -4.06 9.60
CA ALA A 171 -9.51 -2.69 9.08
C ALA A 171 -9.98 -2.68 7.62
N VAL A 172 -9.61 -3.71 6.85
CA VAL A 172 -9.92 -3.86 5.42
C VAL A 172 -11.22 -4.64 5.17
N ASP A 173 -11.63 -5.57 6.05
CA ASP A 173 -12.87 -6.37 5.91
C ASP A 173 -14.15 -5.56 5.69
N PRO A 174 -14.37 -4.37 6.31
CA PRO A 174 -15.55 -3.56 5.99
C PRO A 174 -15.52 -3.04 4.55
N ILE A 175 -14.34 -2.62 4.07
CA ILE A 175 -14.15 -2.12 2.68
C ILE A 175 -14.47 -3.23 1.69
N LEU A 176 -13.88 -4.42 1.90
CA LEU A 176 -14.17 -5.63 1.13
C LEU A 176 -15.68 -5.94 1.04
N ARG A 177 -16.43 -5.74 2.13
CA ARG A 177 -17.86 -6.06 2.23
C ARG A 177 -18.80 -5.00 1.65
N GLU A 178 -18.29 -3.84 1.25
CA GLU A 178 -19.03 -2.90 0.38
C GLU A 178 -19.16 -3.42 -1.07
N TYR A 179 -18.31 -4.39 -1.46
CA TYR A 179 -18.27 -4.99 -2.79
C TYR A 179 -18.89 -6.39 -2.83
N GLU A 180 -19.37 -6.77 -4.02
CA GLU A 180 -19.98 -8.08 -4.26
C GLU A 180 -18.97 -9.24 -4.12
N PRO A 181 -19.41 -10.44 -3.67
CA PRO A 181 -18.59 -11.65 -3.68
C PRO A 181 -18.26 -12.13 -5.10
N GLU A 182 -17.07 -12.66 -5.28
CA GLU A 182 -16.60 -13.24 -6.54
C GLU A 182 -16.60 -14.77 -6.48
N SER A 183 -16.86 -15.44 -7.61
CA SER A 183 -16.62 -16.88 -7.71
C SER A 183 -15.12 -17.19 -7.73
N GLY A 184 -14.74 -18.26 -7.02
CA GLY A 184 -13.34 -18.72 -6.95
C GLY A 184 -12.83 -19.47 -8.18
N SER A 185 -13.70 -19.76 -9.16
CA SER A 185 -13.33 -20.48 -10.38
C SER A 185 -12.80 -19.54 -11.47
N HIS A 186 -11.68 -19.91 -12.10
CA HIS A 186 -11.21 -19.24 -13.32
C HIS A 186 -12.18 -19.45 -14.49
N GLU A 187 -12.77 -20.64 -14.59
CA GLU A 187 -13.82 -20.97 -15.54
C GLU A 187 -15.18 -20.61 -14.91
N LYS A 188 -15.82 -19.55 -15.41
CA LYS A 188 -17.08 -19.02 -14.88
C LYS A 188 -18.25 -19.37 -15.79
N GLY A 189 -19.37 -19.77 -15.20
CA GLY A 189 -20.64 -19.83 -15.90
C GLY A 189 -21.03 -18.45 -16.44
N LEU A 190 -21.78 -18.42 -17.55
CA LEU A 190 -22.23 -17.17 -18.18
C LEU A 190 -23.00 -16.27 -17.20
N LEU A 191 -23.73 -16.85 -16.24
CA LEU A 191 -24.49 -16.14 -15.22
C LEU A 191 -23.59 -15.45 -14.18
N ASP A 192 -22.56 -16.14 -13.68
CA ASP A 192 -21.60 -15.52 -12.73
C ASP A 192 -20.84 -14.39 -13.40
N ARG A 193 -20.38 -14.60 -14.65
CA ARG A 193 -19.68 -13.56 -15.42
C ARG A 193 -20.56 -12.32 -15.67
N ALA A 194 -21.83 -12.51 -15.98
CA ALA A 194 -22.78 -11.40 -16.15
C ALA A 194 -23.12 -10.70 -14.82
N MET A 195 -23.28 -11.47 -13.73
CA MET A 195 -23.59 -10.95 -12.40
C MET A 195 -22.47 -10.11 -11.83
N GLU A 196 -21.23 -10.61 -11.87
CA GLU A 196 -20.05 -9.89 -11.38
C GLU A 196 -19.75 -8.67 -12.25
N SER A 197 -19.77 -8.80 -13.59
CA SER A 197 -19.48 -7.69 -14.50
C SER A 197 -20.50 -6.53 -14.38
N ALA A 198 -21.70 -6.78 -13.89
CA ALA A 198 -22.73 -5.74 -13.69
C ALA A 198 -22.49 -4.83 -12.48
N LYS A 199 -21.61 -5.23 -11.53
CA LYS A 199 -21.38 -4.52 -10.26
C LYS A 199 -19.88 -4.43 -9.97
N SER A 200 -19.51 -3.73 -8.90
CA SER A 200 -18.15 -3.76 -8.38
C SER A 200 -17.99 -4.98 -7.45
N SER A 201 -17.01 -5.84 -7.71
CA SER A 201 -16.71 -7.04 -6.91
C SER A 201 -15.33 -6.94 -6.24
N ALA A 202 -15.11 -7.70 -5.17
CA ALA A 202 -13.79 -7.72 -4.52
C ALA A 202 -13.49 -9.00 -3.72
N THR A 203 -12.21 -9.35 -3.69
CA THR A 203 -11.65 -10.45 -2.89
C THR A 203 -10.37 -10.00 -2.18
N ALA A 204 -10.21 -10.39 -0.92
CA ALA A 204 -9.02 -10.15 -0.13
C ALA A 204 -8.10 -11.38 -0.10
N PHE A 205 -6.80 -11.13 -0.24
CA PHE A 205 -5.74 -12.11 -0.31
C PHE A 205 -4.74 -11.84 0.82
N LEU A 206 -4.30 -12.89 1.52
CA LEU A 206 -3.33 -12.80 2.60
C LEU A 206 -2.30 -13.94 2.51
N ILE A 207 -1.02 -13.60 2.48
CA ILE A 207 0.09 -14.55 2.69
C ILE A 207 0.81 -14.18 3.98
N VAL A 208 1.08 -15.17 4.82
CA VAL A 208 1.96 -15.05 6.00
C VAL A 208 3.06 -16.10 5.84
N PRO A 209 4.28 -15.76 5.36
CA PRO A 209 5.33 -16.74 5.14
C PRO A 209 5.68 -17.48 6.44
N GLY A 210 5.80 -18.80 6.35
CA GLY A 210 5.98 -19.69 7.51
C GLY A 210 4.69 -20.22 8.13
N CYS A 211 3.52 -19.63 7.82
CA CYS A 211 2.22 -20.16 8.23
C CYS A 211 1.56 -20.95 7.09
N ASP A 212 0.99 -22.11 7.41
CA ASP A 212 0.28 -22.93 6.42
C ASP A 212 -1.13 -22.37 6.10
N LYS A 213 -1.87 -23.07 5.22
CA LYS A 213 -3.23 -22.70 4.80
C LYS A 213 -4.26 -22.75 5.95
N PHE A 214 -4.04 -23.55 6.99
CA PHE A 214 -4.94 -23.69 8.14
C PHE A 214 -4.64 -22.64 9.21
N GLU A 215 -3.37 -22.43 9.55
CA GLU A 215 -2.92 -21.40 10.47
C GLU A 215 -3.26 -20.01 9.94
N THR A 216 -3.05 -19.76 8.64
CA THR A 216 -3.31 -18.43 8.06
C THR A 216 -4.80 -18.04 8.13
N ARG A 217 -5.72 -19.01 8.05
CA ARG A 217 -7.16 -18.77 8.28
C ARG A 217 -7.46 -18.29 9.71
N GLY A 218 -6.56 -18.52 10.66
CA GLY A 218 -6.62 -17.97 12.02
C GLY A 218 -6.38 -16.46 12.11
N PHE A 219 -5.87 -15.83 11.04
CA PHE A 219 -5.77 -14.36 10.93
C PHE A 219 -7.01 -13.70 10.33
N PHE A 220 -7.83 -14.46 9.59
CA PHE A 220 -9.00 -13.91 8.92
C PHE A 220 -10.04 -13.34 9.92
N PRO A 221 -10.82 -12.34 9.51
CA PRO A 221 -11.94 -11.82 10.30
C PRO A 221 -12.96 -12.92 10.63
N SER A 222 -13.71 -12.77 11.73
CA SER A 222 -14.74 -13.75 12.14
C SER A 222 -15.87 -13.89 11.11
N THR A 223 -16.13 -12.83 10.36
CA THR A 223 -17.06 -12.75 9.23
C THR A 223 -16.67 -13.69 8.07
N ALA A 224 -15.39 -14.06 7.93
CA ALA A 224 -14.94 -15.06 6.96
C ALA A 224 -15.45 -16.50 7.23
N LYS A 225 -16.06 -16.74 8.40
CA LYS A 225 -16.69 -18.03 8.75
C LYS A 225 -18.12 -18.17 8.24
N SER A 226 -18.76 -17.05 7.91
CA SER A 226 -20.13 -16.96 7.38
C SER A 226 -20.19 -16.73 5.87
N ASP A 227 -19.04 -16.56 5.22
CA ASP A 227 -18.94 -16.43 3.77
C ASP A 227 -19.22 -17.77 3.08
N ASP A 228 -19.79 -17.72 1.87
CA ASP A 228 -20.06 -18.91 1.06
C ASP A 228 -18.75 -19.59 0.62
N LYS A 229 -18.75 -20.93 0.55
CA LYS A 229 -17.59 -21.73 0.14
C LYS A 229 -17.27 -21.54 -1.34
N GLU A 230 -18.29 -21.32 -2.17
CA GLU A 230 -18.12 -21.09 -3.62
C GLU A 230 -17.71 -19.64 -3.93
N ARG A 231 -17.94 -18.72 -2.99
CA ARG A 231 -17.63 -17.28 -3.11
C ARG A 231 -16.89 -16.73 -1.86
N PRO A 232 -15.71 -17.28 -1.53
CA PRO A 232 -14.96 -16.90 -0.34
C PRO A 232 -14.41 -15.47 -0.47
N ARG A 233 -14.60 -14.63 0.54
CA ARG A 233 -14.12 -13.24 0.51
C ARG A 233 -12.64 -13.09 0.89
N TRP A 234 -12.07 -14.10 1.56
CA TRP A 234 -10.69 -14.15 2.05
C TRP A 234 -9.97 -15.41 1.55
N LEU A 235 -8.85 -15.25 0.87
CA LEU A 235 -8.03 -16.32 0.30
C LEU A 235 -6.59 -16.30 0.82
N ASN A 236 -6.01 -17.49 1.05
CA ASN A 236 -4.57 -17.65 1.24
C ASN A 236 -3.93 -18.03 -0.11
N SER A 237 -3.57 -17.00 -0.87
CA SER A 237 -2.82 -17.05 -2.12
C SER A 237 -2.36 -15.65 -2.49
N TYR A 238 -1.50 -15.55 -3.51
CA TYR A 238 -1.15 -14.28 -4.16
C TYR A 238 -2.03 -14.11 -5.41
N PRO A 239 -2.64 -12.93 -5.66
CA PRO A 239 -3.55 -12.72 -6.80
C PRO A 239 -2.80 -12.50 -8.14
N LEU A 240 -1.91 -13.43 -8.50
CA LEU A 240 -0.97 -13.33 -9.63
C LEU A 240 -1.65 -12.89 -10.93
N HIS A 241 -2.65 -13.63 -11.40
CA HIS A 241 -3.38 -13.36 -12.65
C HIS A 241 -4.08 -11.99 -12.69
N GLN A 242 -4.39 -11.41 -11.52
CA GLN A 242 -5.05 -10.12 -11.42
C GLN A 242 -4.06 -8.95 -11.37
N LEU A 243 -2.80 -9.20 -10.99
CA LEU A 243 -1.74 -8.21 -10.85
C LEU A 243 -0.74 -8.20 -12.01
N CYS A 244 -0.49 -9.36 -12.64
CA CYS A 244 0.55 -9.56 -13.65
C CYS A 244 -0.08 -10.02 -14.97
N ASP A 245 0.34 -9.39 -16.06
CA ASP A 245 -0.12 -9.65 -17.42
C ASP A 245 0.49 -10.93 -18.02
N ASN A 246 1.73 -11.26 -17.65
CA ASN A 246 2.40 -12.49 -18.06
C ASN A 246 2.79 -13.32 -16.84
N THR A 247 2.00 -14.35 -16.53
CA THR A 247 2.23 -15.27 -15.40
C THR A 247 3.49 -16.13 -15.54
N ASN A 248 4.03 -16.24 -16.75
CA ASN A 248 5.23 -17.03 -17.07
C ASN A 248 6.51 -16.17 -17.11
N ALA A 249 6.41 -14.86 -16.82
CA ALA A 249 7.57 -14.00 -16.70
C ALA A 249 8.46 -14.42 -15.50
N PRO A 250 9.76 -14.08 -15.49
CA PRO A 250 10.65 -14.44 -14.38
C PRO A 250 10.13 -13.92 -13.03
N PRO A 251 10.28 -14.65 -11.91
CA PRO A 251 9.65 -14.29 -10.63
C PRO A 251 9.93 -12.86 -10.13
N ARG A 252 11.08 -12.26 -10.47
CA ARG A 252 11.44 -10.86 -10.17
C ARG A 252 10.49 -9.81 -10.75
N CYS A 253 9.75 -10.18 -11.80
CA CYS A 253 8.76 -9.35 -12.49
C CYS A 253 7.35 -9.51 -11.91
N LEU A 254 7.10 -10.56 -11.12
CA LEU A 254 5.75 -10.94 -10.67
C LEU A 254 5.34 -10.33 -9.33
N ILE A 255 6.23 -9.61 -8.65
CA ILE A 255 6.05 -9.13 -7.27
C ILE A 255 6.26 -7.61 -7.21
N PRO A 256 5.32 -6.84 -6.63
CA PRO A 256 5.43 -5.39 -6.55
C PRO A 256 6.47 -4.97 -5.51
N ARG A 257 7.28 -3.97 -5.88
CA ARG A 257 8.35 -3.37 -5.09
C ARG A 257 7.85 -2.09 -4.42
N PHE A 258 7.53 -2.19 -3.13
CA PHE A 258 7.14 -1.06 -2.30
C PHE A 258 8.30 -0.59 -1.41
N PRO A 259 8.33 0.69 -0.98
CA PRO A 259 9.30 1.20 -0.03
C PRO A 259 9.19 0.51 1.34
N ASP A 260 10.33 0.37 2.02
CA ASP A 260 10.50 -0.23 3.36
C ASP A 260 9.91 -1.64 3.55
N ASP A 261 9.55 -2.33 2.46
CA ASP A 261 8.87 -3.62 2.48
C ASP A 261 9.86 -4.81 2.57
N PRO A 262 9.69 -5.75 3.53
CA PRO A 262 10.52 -6.94 3.66
C PRO A 262 10.65 -7.79 2.39
N LYS A 263 9.61 -7.86 1.55
CA LYS A 263 9.66 -8.60 0.29
C LYS A 263 10.48 -7.85 -0.76
N THR A 264 10.39 -6.51 -0.82
CA THR A 264 11.26 -5.70 -1.68
C THR A 264 12.72 -5.87 -1.28
N ARG A 265 13.01 -5.89 0.02
CA ARG A 265 14.36 -6.15 0.53
C ARG A 265 14.92 -7.50 0.07
N PHE A 266 14.10 -8.55 0.08
CA PHE A 266 14.52 -9.85 -0.46
C PHE A 266 14.64 -9.86 -2.00
N LEU A 267 13.78 -9.14 -2.72
CA LEU A 267 13.90 -8.97 -4.18
C LEU A 267 15.24 -8.32 -4.59
N VAL A 268 15.73 -7.35 -3.81
CA VAL A 268 17.04 -6.72 -4.03
C VAL A 268 18.18 -7.72 -3.81
N ASP A 269 18.21 -8.40 -2.66
CA ASP A 269 19.21 -9.46 -2.38
C ASP A 269 19.25 -10.56 -3.46
N LEU A 270 18.10 -10.88 -4.06
CA LEU A 270 18.00 -11.87 -5.14
C LEU A 270 18.43 -11.30 -6.51
N ASP A 271 18.11 -10.05 -6.81
CA ASP A 271 18.59 -9.38 -8.03
C ASP A 271 20.12 -9.21 -8.01
N ASP A 272 20.75 -9.03 -6.84
CA ASP A 272 22.21 -9.05 -6.67
C ASP A 272 22.86 -10.42 -6.97
N GLU A 273 22.07 -11.51 -7.06
CA GLU A 273 22.57 -12.81 -7.53
C GLU A 273 22.72 -12.90 -9.06
N LEU A 274 22.10 -11.98 -9.81
CA LEU A 274 22.08 -12.01 -11.27
C LEU A 274 23.49 -11.75 -11.85
N PRO A 275 23.83 -12.34 -13.00
CA PRO A 275 25.09 -12.03 -13.66
C PRO A 275 25.13 -10.54 -14.04
N GLN A 276 26.22 -9.85 -13.70
CA GLN A 276 26.45 -8.50 -14.17
C GLN A 276 26.41 -8.48 -15.70
N GLN A 277 25.62 -7.56 -16.27
CA GLN A 277 25.59 -7.38 -17.72
C GLN A 277 26.95 -6.89 -18.19
N SER A 278 27.69 -7.76 -18.90
CA SER A 278 28.89 -7.35 -19.61
C SER A 278 28.52 -6.42 -20.76
N GLU A 279 29.29 -5.35 -20.96
CA GLU A 279 29.06 -4.36 -22.03
C GLU A 279 29.06 -4.98 -23.45
N ALA A 280 29.57 -6.19 -23.62
CA ALA A 280 29.32 -7.03 -24.78
C ALA A 280 27.94 -7.70 -24.68
N GLY A 281 26.95 -7.16 -25.41
CA GLY A 281 25.55 -7.61 -25.40
C GLY A 281 25.31 -9.03 -25.95
N GLY A 282 25.65 -10.05 -25.16
CA GLY A 282 25.74 -11.43 -25.65
C GLY A 282 25.53 -12.52 -24.60
N SER A 283 24.51 -12.43 -23.73
CA SER A 283 24.06 -13.55 -22.89
C SER A 283 22.53 -13.68 -22.88
N LYS A 284 22.00 -14.48 -23.82
CA LYS A 284 20.56 -14.80 -23.90
C LYS A 284 20.12 -15.92 -22.95
N GLU A 285 21.06 -16.58 -22.27
CA GLU A 285 20.77 -17.67 -21.33
C GLU A 285 20.66 -17.13 -19.89
N GLY A 286 19.49 -17.33 -19.27
CA GLY A 286 19.26 -16.99 -17.85
C GLY A 286 18.89 -15.53 -17.55
N ALA A 287 18.65 -14.68 -18.56
CA ALA A 287 18.31 -13.28 -18.37
C ALA A 287 17.13 -13.09 -17.40
N GLY A 288 17.38 -12.44 -16.26
CA GLY A 288 16.38 -12.16 -15.23
C GLY A 288 15.95 -13.33 -14.34
N GLN A 289 16.63 -14.48 -14.38
CA GLN A 289 16.38 -15.60 -13.47
C GLN A 289 17.39 -15.62 -12.31
N TRP A 290 16.92 -15.54 -11.07
CA TRP A 290 17.78 -15.63 -9.87
C TRP A 290 18.46 -17.00 -9.76
N ARG A 291 19.56 -17.07 -8.99
CA ARG A 291 20.34 -18.30 -8.84
C ARG A 291 19.69 -19.25 -7.84
N SER A 292 19.29 -18.76 -6.67
CA SER A 292 18.74 -19.55 -5.56
C SER A 292 17.23 -19.82 -5.67
N VAL A 293 16.46 -18.88 -6.23
CA VAL A 293 14.99 -18.94 -6.33
C VAL A 293 14.55 -19.04 -7.80
N LYS A 294 13.75 -20.07 -8.14
CA LYS A 294 13.34 -20.40 -9.51
C LYS A 294 11.85 -20.20 -9.80
N SER A 295 11.00 -20.15 -8.77
CA SER A 295 9.55 -19.95 -8.92
C SER A 295 9.00 -18.98 -7.89
N LEU A 296 7.77 -18.50 -8.12
CA LEU A 296 7.06 -17.64 -7.17
C LEU A 296 6.69 -18.38 -5.87
N ASP A 297 6.35 -19.67 -5.95
CA ASP A 297 6.09 -20.49 -4.76
C ASP A 297 7.37 -20.63 -3.91
N GLN A 298 8.50 -20.89 -4.55
CA GLN A 298 9.81 -20.95 -3.88
C GLN A 298 10.21 -19.59 -3.29
N PHE A 299 9.84 -18.46 -3.93
CA PHE A 299 10.05 -17.14 -3.33
C PHE A 299 9.29 -17.01 -1.99
N TRP A 300 8.01 -17.40 -1.93
CA TRP A 300 7.21 -17.31 -0.71
C TRP A 300 7.65 -18.31 0.37
N GLU A 301 8.15 -19.49 -0.03
CA GLU A 301 8.83 -20.42 0.88
C GLU A 301 10.10 -19.80 1.45
N MET A 302 11.00 -19.29 0.60
CA MET A 302 12.29 -18.70 1.02
C MET A 302 12.11 -17.41 1.84
N MET A 303 11.04 -16.66 1.62
CA MET A 303 10.63 -15.52 2.46
C MET A 303 10.43 -15.90 3.94
N SER A 304 10.01 -17.13 4.25
CA SER A 304 9.83 -17.58 5.64
C SER A 304 11.14 -17.68 6.43
N PHE A 305 12.27 -17.90 5.75
CA PHE A 305 13.60 -17.98 6.38
C PHE A 305 14.28 -16.60 6.53
N ARG A 306 13.65 -15.53 6.04
CA ARG A 306 14.16 -14.15 6.21
C ARG A 306 14.02 -13.70 7.66
N GLN A 307 14.86 -12.75 8.08
CA GLN A 307 14.90 -12.24 9.46
C GLN A 307 13.54 -11.69 9.93
N GLU A 308 12.72 -11.16 9.03
CA GLU A 308 11.41 -10.60 9.33
C GLU A 308 10.33 -11.66 9.59
N CYS A 309 10.50 -12.89 9.10
CA CYS A 309 9.52 -13.99 9.18
C CYS A 309 10.00 -15.20 10.00
N SER A 310 11.16 -15.08 10.64
CA SER A 310 11.80 -16.15 11.42
C SER A 310 12.09 -15.71 12.86
N ALA A 311 12.63 -16.61 13.70
CA ALA A 311 12.93 -16.35 15.11
C ALA A 311 11.74 -15.79 15.92
N GLY A 312 10.52 -16.27 15.64
CA GLY A 312 9.28 -15.83 16.29
C GLY A 312 8.66 -14.55 15.71
N ARG A 313 9.29 -13.93 14.71
CA ARG A 313 8.71 -12.82 13.94
C ARG A 313 7.82 -13.33 12.82
N LEU A 314 6.81 -12.55 12.44
CA LEU A 314 5.95 -12.81 11.28
C LEU A 314 5.67 -11.52 10.50
N VAL A 315 5.41 -11.65 9.21
CA VAL A 315 4.90 -10.57 8.35
C VAL A 315 3.70 -11.09 7.57
N GLY A 316 2.58 -10.36 7.58
CA GLY A 316 1.45 -10.64 6.71
C GLY A 316 1.41 -9.69 5.52
N PHE A 317 1.45 -10.22 4.31
CA PHE A 317 1.26 -9.47 3.07
C PHE A 317 -0.20 -9.57 2.63
N LEU A 318 -0.87 -8.43 2.49
CA LEU A 318 -2.30 -8.33 2.23
C LEU A 318 -2.56 -7.55 0.94
N TRP A 319 -3.46 -8.08 0.12
CA TRP A 319 -3.98 -7.42 -1.08
C TRP A 319 -5.51 -7.53 -1.10
N LEU A 320 -6.23 -6.42 -1.04
CA LEU A 320 -7.65 -6.35 -1.39
C LEU A 320 -7.75 -5.95 -2.86
N VAL A 321 -8.18 -6.87 -3.72
CA VAL A 321 -8.36 -6.62 -5.16
C VAL A 321 -9.83 -6.27 -5.42
N ILE A 322 -10.07 -5.12 -6.03
CA ILE A 322 -11.39 -4.60 -6.40
C ILE A 322 -11.48 -4.54 -7.92
N ASN A 323 -12.47 -5.24 -8.48
CA ASN A 323 -12.81 -5.21 -9.90
C ASN A 323 -14.01 -4.24 -10.09
N PRO A 324 -13.87 -3.17 -10.90
CA PRO A 324 -14.99 -2.27 -11.23
C PRO A 324 -16.03 -2.95 -12.13
N PRO A 325 -17.23 -2.36 -12.30
CA PRO A 325 -18.22 -2.86 -13.26
C PRO A 325 -17.62 -2.87 -14.67
N GLY A 326 -17.89 -3.94 -15.41
CA GLY A 326 -17.26 -4.25 -16.69
C GLY A 326 -16.02 -5.15 -16.58
N LEU A 327 -15.44 -5.34 -15.39
CA LEU A 327 -14.29 -6.19 -15.13
C LEU A 327 -14.64 -7.30 -14.13
N VAL A 328 -14.10 -8.50 -14.32
CA VAL A 328 -14.27 -9.64 -13.41
C VAL A 328 -12.91 -10.26 -13.06
N ASN A 329 -12.82 -10.96 -11.94
CA ASN A 329 -11.53 -11.45 -11.43
C ASN A 329 -10.83 -12.49 -12.34
N SER A 330 -11.56 -13.12 -13.27
CA SER A 330 -11.01 -14.03 -14.28
C SER A 330 -10.46 -13.31 -15.51
N VAL A 331 -10.63 -12.00 -15.64
CA VAL A 331 -9.94 -11.19 -16.65
C VAL A 331 -8.51 -10.95 -16.16
N GLN A 332 -7.57 -11.57 -16.85
CA GLN A 332 -6.13 -11.39 -16.66
C GLN A 332 -5.74 -9.93 -16.87
N MET A 333 -4.73 -9.49 -16.13
CA MET A 333 -4.17 -8.14 -16.26
C MET A 333 -3.64 -7.88 -17.69
N THR A 334 -3.71 -6.65 -18.17
CA THR A 334 -3.17 -6.25 -19.48
C THR A 334 -1.87 -5.46 -19.32
N SER A 335 -0.89 -5.73 -20.18
CA SER A 335 0.38 -4.97 -20.20
C SER A 335 0.18 -3.57 -20.79
N SER A 336 0.84 -2.58 -20.19
CA SER A 336 1.05 -1.25 -20.82
C SER A 336 2.52 -0.98 -21.15
N ARG A 337 3.36 -2.01 -21.19
CA ARG A 337 4.81 -1.87 -21.45
C ARG A 337 5.07 -1.77 -22.97
N PRO A 338 5.90 -0.80 -23.42
CA PRO A 338 6.35 -0.78 -24.80
C PRO A 338 7.35 -1.90 -25.04
N VAL A 339 7.22 -2.56 -26.19
CA VAL A 339 8.12 -3.62 -26.65
C VAL A 339 9.22 -3.02 -27.51
N PHE A 340 10.47 -3.45 -27.33
CA PHE A 340 11.55 -3.10 -28.25
C PHE A 340 11.28 -3.67 -29.65
N THR A 341 10.84 -2.83 -30.57
CA THR A 341 11.01 -3.08 -32.01
C THR A 341 12.35 -2.50 -32.45
N GLU A 342 13.37 -3.36 -32.52
CA GLU A 342 14.58 -3.01 -33.27
C GLU A 342 14.16 -2.66 -34.71
N LYS A 343 14.39 -1.40 -35.13
CA LYS A 343 14.29 -1.04 -36.54
C LYS A 343 15.40 -1.76 -37.27
N ALA A 344 15.05 -2.82 -38.00
CA ALA A 344 15.93 -3.36 -39.02
C ALA A 344 16.13 -2.29 -40.11
N GLU A 345 17.29 -1.64 -40.09
CA GLU A 345 17.72 -0.78 -41.20
C GLU A 345 18.08 -1.67 -42.40
N ASP A 346 17.11 -1.82 -43.29
CA ASP A 346 17.22 -2.69 -44.47
C ASP A 346 18.20 -2.06 -45.49
N SER A 347 19.48 -2.43 -45.37
CA SER A 347 20.58 -1.96 -46.21
C SER A 347 21.22 -3.11 -46.99
N SER A 348 20.55 -3.52 -48.08
CA SER A 348 21.11 -4.47 -49.05
C SER A 348 21.70 -3.75 -50.26
N PRO A 349 23.03 -3.78 -50.47
CA PRO A 349 23.64 -3.24 -51.69
C PRO A 349 23.54 -4.24 -52.85
N THR A 350 23.14 -3.72 -54.01
CA THR A 350 23.09 -4.47 -55.28
C THR A 350 24.46 -4.97 -55.73
N THR A 351 24.61 -6.28 -55.96
CA THR A 351 25.64 -6.81 -56.85
C THR A 351 25.09 -7.89 -57.78
N VAL A 352 25.40 -7.73 -59.07
CA VAL A 352 24.96 -8.57 -60.19
C VAL A 352 25.93 -9.73 -60.40
N PRO A 353 25.45 -10.88 -60.92
CA PRO A 353 26.23 -11.64 -61.88
C PRO A 353 25.51 -11.78 -63.23
N THR A 354 26.31 -11.83 -64.31
CA THR A 354 25.88 -11.83 -65.71
C THR A 354 26.15 -13.20 -66.36
N SER A 355 25.44 -13.51 -67.46
CA SER A 355 25.71 -14.62 -68.40
C SER A 355 25.24 -16.02 -67.91
N ASP A 356 24.64 -16.90 -68.73
CA ASP A 356 24.31 -16.86 -70.16
C ASP A 356 23.14 -17.82 -70.52
N GLN A 357 22.75 -17.83 -71.81
CA GLN A 357 21.93 -18.83 -72.55
C GLN A 357 20.44 -18.53 -72.78
N VAL A 358 20.21 -17.78 -73.86
CA VAL A 358 19.49 -18.22 -75.09
C VAL A 358 18.65 -19.51 -74.95
N ASP A 359 17.33 -19.38 -75.11
CA ASP A 359 16.69 -20.01 -76.27
C ASP A 359 15.40 -19.31 -76.72
N SER A 360 15.08 -19.42 -78.02
CA SER A 360 13.96 -18.71 -78.65
C SER A 360 12.80 -19.65 -78.94
N ASN A 361 11.56 -19.17 -78.76
CA ASN A 361 10.55 -19.33 -79.82
C ASN A 361 9.33 -18.41 -79.69
N THR A 362 8.92 -17.87 -80.83
CA THR A 362 7.83 -16.93 -81.05
C THR A 362 6.54 -17.68 -81.42
N ILE A 363 5.35 -17.14 -81.11
CA ILE A 363 4.20 -17.05 -82.05
C ILE A 363 3.06 -16.17 -81.50
N ARG A 364 2.76 -15.12 -82.28
CA ARG A 364 1.48 -14.42 -82.59
C ARG A 364 0.35 -14.38 -81.55
N THR A 365 -0.08 -13.20 -81.08
CA THR A 365 -0.99 -12.22 -81.75
C THR A 365 -2.46 -12.67 -81.79
N GLU A 366 -3.32 -11.97 -81.05
CA GLU A 366 -4.67 -11.58 -81.52
C GLU A 366 -5.20 -10.34 -80.76
N VAL A 367 -6.26 -9.72 -81.28
CA VAL A 367 -6.71 -8.35 -80.98
C VAL A 367 -8.19 -8.35 -80.54
N SER A 368 -8.61 -7.31 -79.80
CA SER A 368 -9.99 -6.87 -79.44
C SER A 368 -10.27 -6.97 -77.94
N GLY A 369 -11.00 -6.04 -77.29
CA GLY A 369 -11.60 -4.79 -77.77
C GLY A 369 -12.72 -4.30 -76.81
N SER A 370 -13.03 -3.00 -76.82
CA SER A 370 -14.08 -2.30 -76.03
C SER A 370 -13.92 -2.30 -74.50
N THR A 371 -13.97 -1.14 -73.84
CA THR A 371 -15.24 -0.53 -73.41
C THR A 371 -15.15 1.00 -73.38
N ASP A 372 -16.18 1.64 -73.93
CA ASP A 372 -16.43 3.09 -73.98
C ASP A 372 -17.06 3.60 -72.65
N SER A 373 -16.55 4.67 -72.05
CA SER A 373 -17.00 6.09 -72.18
C SER A 373 -17.98 6.61 -71.11
N GLN A 374 -17.59 7.71 -70.46
CA GLN A 374 -18.41 8.83 -69.93
C GLN A 374 -17.40 9.89 -69.38
N SER A 375 -17.04 10.95 -70.12
CA SER A 375 -17.75 12.25 -70.29
C SER A 375 -17.78 13.14 -69.02
N SER A 376 -17.49 14.44 -69.04
CA SER A 376 -16.94 15.33 -70.09
C SER A 376 -16.65 16.73 -69.52
N ASP A 377 -15.54 17.35 -69.94
CA ASP A 377 -15.25 18.78 -70.17
C ASP A 377 -15.91 19.92 -69.36
N ALA A 378 -15.06 20.84 -68.88
CA ALA A 378 -14.99 22.22 -69.41
C ALA A 378 -13.71 22.95 -68.95
N ALA A 379 -13.05 23.64 -69.87
CA ALA A 379 -11.81 24.40 -69.61
C ALA A 379 -12.06 25.90 -69.39
N LYS A 380 -11.10 26.58 -68.72
CA LYS A 380 -10.60 27.89 -69.20
C LYS A 380 -9.28 28.34 -68.54
N ASP A 381 -8.38 28.81 -69.41
CA ASP A 381 -7.13 29.51 -69.12
C ASP A 381 -7.34 31.03 -69.15
N SER A 382 -6.55 31.81 -68.40
CA SER A 382 -6.40 33.28 -68.52
C SER A 382 -5.30 33.82 -67.59
N THR A 383 -4.45 34.68 -68.14
CA THR A 383 -3.26 35.31 -67.52
C THR A 383 -3.46 36.81 -67.21
N ALA A 384 -2.47 37.42 -66.55
CA ALA A 384 -2.13 38.86 -66.48
C ALA A 384 -2.54 39.71 -65.23
N GLU A 385 -1.52 40.03 -64.43
CA GLU A 385 -1.02 41.37 -64.00
C GLU A 385 -1.89 42.53 -63.42
N ALA A 386 -1.37 43.03 -62.28
CA ALA A 386 -1.00 44.44 -61.96
C ALA A 386 -1.90 45.39 -61.10
N THR A 387 -1.24 45.96 -60.06
CA THR A 387 -1.39 47.31 -59.44
C THR A 387 -2.69 47.70 -58.69
N SER A 388 -2.72 48.56 -57.65
CA SER A 388 -1.67 49.15 -56.76
C SER A 388 -2.27 50.04 -55.63
N GLY A 389 -1.55 50.21 -54.50
CA GLY A 389 -1.69 51.30 -53.50
C GLY A 389 -2.35 50.88 -52.16
N GLY A 390 -1.84 51.15 -50.95
CA GLY A 390 -0.68 51.94 -50.48
C GLY A 390 -1.09 53.19 -49.66
N PRO A 391 -0.25 53.80 -48.79
CA PRO A 391 1.03 53.35 -48.20
C PRO A 391 1.21 53.77 -46.70
N VAL A 392 2.49 53.93 -46.28
CA VAL A 392 3.05 54.49 -45.01
C VAL A 392 3.32 53.41 -43.93
N GLN A 393 4.51 53.27 -43.30
CA GLN A 393 5.78 54.04 -43.34
C GLN A 393 7.06 53.16 -43.22
N ASP A 394 8.23 53.82 -43.21
CA ASP A 394 9.64 53.35 -43.20
C ASP A 394 10.42 54.04 -42.03
N PRO A 395 11.76 53.86 -41.82
CA PRO A 395 12.59 52.63 -41.82
C PRO A 395 13.66 52.60 -40.68
N SER A 396 14.43 51.51 -40.51
CA SER A 396 15.75 51.58 -39.84
C SER A 396 16.80 50.53 -40.28
N SER A 397 17.94 51.05 -40.76
CA SER A 397 19.33 50.54 -40.68
C SER A 397 19.69 49.05 -40.86
N GLN A 398 20.53 48.79 -41.89
CA GLN A 398 21.55 47.72 -41.95
C GLN A 398 22.64 47.98 -40.87
N THR A 399 23.49 47.07 -40.37
CA THR A 399 24.36 46.01 -40.95
C THR A 399 24.98 45.19 -39.80
N GLY A 400 25.44 43.93 -39.98
CA GLY A 400 26.43 43.34 -39.06
C GLY A 400 26.45 41.83 -38.79
N SER A 401 26.81 41.02 -39.80
CA SER A 401 27.58 39.75 -39.76
C SER A 401 27.52 38.74 -38.57
N LEU A 402 27.38 37.46 -38.97
CA LEU A 402 27.95 36.21 -38.40
C LEU A 402 27.18 35.34 -37.38
N SER A 403 26.81 34.16 -37.90
CA SER A 403 26.84 32.81 -37.30
C SER A 403 26.08 32.52 -36.00
N TYR A 404 24.95 31.82 -36.12
CA TYR A 404 24.61 30.67 -35.27
C TYR A 404 23.92 29.58 -36.10
N GLU A 405 24.16 28.31 -35.72
CA GLU A 405 23.69 27.12 -36.42
C GLU A 405 22.18 26.90 -36.20
N THR A 406 21.48 26.51 -37.27
CA THR A 406 20.04 26.22 -37.22
C THR A 406 19.80 24.83 -36.62
N HIS A 407 19.76 24.74 -35.30
CA HIS A 407 19.11 23.59 -34.66
C HIS A 407 17.62 23.58 -35.01
N PRO A 408 17.06 22.48 -35.56
CA PRO A 408 15.64 22.39 -35.81
C PRO A 408 14.88 22.44 -34.48
N LYS A 409 13.78 23.21 -34.44
CA LYS A 409 12.88 23.25 -33.29
C LYS A 409 12.29 21.86 -33.05
N ILE A 410 12.84 21.15 -32.07
CA ILE A 410 12.16 20.01 -31.46
C ILE A 410 10.94 20.59 -30.74
N GLN A 411 9.77 20.44 -31.35
CA GLN A 411 8.51 20.54 -30.62
C GLN A 411 8.58 19.48 -29.50
N PRO A 412 8.28 19.83 -28.23
CA PRO A 412 8.14 18.81 -27.21
C PRO A 412 6.99 17.90 -27.63
N ASN A 413 7.30 16.64 -27.93
CA ASN A 413 6.32 15.70 -28.46
C ASN A 413 5.30 15.41 -27.37
N THR A 414 4.09 15.94 -27.50
CA THR A 414 3.05 15.95 -26.44
C THR A 414 2.31 14.60 -26.34
N GLU A 415 3.07 13.50 -26.32
CA GLU A 415 2.57 12.12 -26.35
C GLU A 415 3.19 11.23 -25.25
N LEU A 416 3.43 11.81 -24.07
CA LEU A 416 3.36 11.03 -22.83
C LEU A 416 1.89 11.05 -22.38
N ASN A 417 1.16 9.96 -22.67
CA ASN A 417 -0.24 9.80 -22.31
C ASN A 417 -0.41 9.71 -20.77
N ALA A 418 -0.38 10.86 -20.11
CA ALA A 418 -0.80 11.02 -18.72
C ALA A 418 -2.29 10.66 -18.63
N PHE A 419 -2.57 9.43 -18.21
CA PHE A 419 -3.92 8.96 -17.95
C PHE A 419 -4.60 9.88 -16.92
N TYR A 420 -5.88 10.17 -17.10
CA TYR A 420 -6.61 11.11 -16.24
C TYR A 420 -6.54 10.69 -14.77
N TRP A 421 -5.99 11.59 -13.93
CA TRP A 421 -5.89 11.43 -12.48
C TRP A 421 -7.02 12.22 -11.79
N PRO A 422 -7.90 11.57 -11.01
CA PRO A 422 -8.96 12.28 -10.29
C PRO A 422 -8.41 13.20 -9.19
N GLU A 423 -8.76 14.49 -9.22
CA GLU A 423 -8.34 15.44 -8.17
C GLU A 423 -9.13 15.32 -6.86
N ALA A 424 -10.21 14.53 -6.85
CA ALA A 424 -11.17 14.43 -5.74
C ALA A 424 -10.60 13.80 -4.45
N GLY A 425 -9.44 13.13 -4.53
CA GLY A 425 -8.78 12.48 -3.39
C GLY A 425 -7.70 13.33 -2.69
N ARG A 426 -7.52 14.58 -3.12
CA ARG A 426 -6.48 15.49 -2.60
C ARG A 426 -6.75 15.89 -1.14
N GLY A 427 -5.66 16.16 -0.41
CA GLY A 427 -5.72 16.62 0.97
C GLY A 427 -6.15 18.09 1.13
N HIS A 428 -6.34 18.51 2.38
CA HIS A 428 -6.57 19.91 2.78
C HIS A 428 -5.42 20.83 2.33
N ALA A 429 -4.23 20.26 2.21
CA ALA A 429 -3.02 20.91 1.73
C ALA A 429 -2.36 20.00 0.69
N VAL A 430 -2.21 20.52 -0.52
CA VAL A 430 -1.52 19.85 -1.64
C VAL A 430 -0.21 20.59 -1.86
N MET A 431 0.90 19.86 -1.91
CA MET A 431 2.24 20.44 -1.94
C MET A 431 3.17 19.71 -2.93
N SER A 432 4.37 20.23 -3.15
CA SER A 432 5.38 19.54 -3.95
C SER A 432 5.86 18.25 -3.25
N GLU A 433 6.53 17.36 -3.98
CA GLU A 433 7.12 16.16 -3.38
C GLU A 433 8.23 16.51 -2.37
N GLU A 434 8.97 17.59 -2.60
CA GLU A 434 10.03 18.10 -1.71
C GLU A 434 9.44 18.69 -0.43
N ASP A 435 8.35 19.45 -0.54
CA ASP A 435 7.60 20.02 0.58
C ASP A 435 6.94 18.93 1.42
N TYR A 436 6.34 17.93 0.77
CA TYR A 436 5.78 16.76 1.44
C TYR A 436 6.86 16.03 2.24
N LYS A 437 8.01 15.72 1.63
CA LYS A 437 9.15 15.11 2.34
C LYS A 437 9.63 15.99 3.48
N THR A 438 9.65 17.31 3.31
CA THR A 438 10.02 18.26 4.36
C THR A 438 9.04 18.23 5.54
N ALA A 439 7.73 18.16 5.28
CA ALA A 439 6.69 18.05 6.31
C ALA A 439 6.74 16.71 7.06
N ILE A 440 7.00 15.59 6.38
CA ILE A 440 7.15 14.27 7.01
C ILE A 440 8.47 14.18 7.80
N ASN A 441 9.59 14.63 7.22
CA ASN A 441 10.89 14.64 7.93
C ASN A 441 10.83 15.51 9.19
N PHE A 442 10.17 16.68 9.14
CA PHE A 442 9.98 17.51 10.32
C PHE A 442 9.23 16.79 11.45
N LEU A 443 8.24 15.93 11.12
CA LEU A 443 7.56 15.08 12.10
C LEU A 443 8.48 14.00 12.68
N LEU A 444 9.32 13.39 11.85
CA LEU A 444 10.31 12.38 12.25
C LEU A 444 11.48 12.97 13.06
N GLU A 445 11.62 14.29 13.11
CA GLU A 445 12.55 15.02 13.99
C GLU A 445 11.90 15.49 15.30
N GLN A 446 10.59 15.28 15.50
CA GLN A 446 9.89 15.59 16.75
C GLN A 446 9.98 14.46 17.78
N ASP A 447 9.68 14.79 19.03
CA ASP A 447 9.64 13.86 20.16
C ASP A 447 8.21 13.68 20.71
N PHE A 448 7.85 12.45 21.11
CA PHE A 448 6.50 12.10 21.60
C PHE A 448 6.52 11.27 22.91
N TYR A 449 7.57 11.41 23.73
CA TYR A 449 7.75 10.58 24.94
C TYR A 449 6.83 10.96 26.12
N ASN A 450 6.38 12.23 26.21
CA ASN A 450 5.41 12.67 27.22
C ASN A 450 4.35 13.63 26.63
N GLN A 451 3.32 13.96 27.41
CA GLN A 451 2.18 14.77 26.95
C GLN A 451 2.59 16.21 26.57
N GLU A 452 3.38 16.90 27.42
CA GLU A 452 3.79 18.29 27.20
C GLU A 452 4.58 18.45 25.89
N VAL A 453 5.57 17.58 25.69
CA VAL A 453 6.41 17.58 24.49
C VAL A 453 5.59 17.18 23.26
N SER A 454 4.69 16.22 23.39
CA SER A 454 3.79 15.82 22.29
C SER A 454 2.83 16.93 21.87
N ILE A 455 2.35 17.78 22.79
CA ILE A 455 1.56 18.98 22.47
C ILE A 455 2.44 20.00 21.74
N ALA A 456 3.64 20.29 22.26
CA ALA A 456 4.57 21.22 21.63
C ALA A 456 4.97 20.78 20.21
N SER A 457 5.28 19.50 20.01
CA SER A 457 5.61 18.92 18.71
C SER A 457 4.40 18.80 17.77
N THR A 458 3.20 18.55 18.29
CA THR A 458 1.95 18.63 17.50
C THR A 458 1.74 20.03 16.96
N LYS A 459 1.88 21.05 17.83
CA LYS A 459 1.78 22.46 17.45
C LYS A 459 2.84 22.82 16.41
N ALA A 460 4.12 22.56 16.70
CA ALA A 460 5.23 22.87 15.80
C ALA A 460 5.08 22.22 14.42
N TRP A 461 4.64 20.96 14.35
CA TRP A 461 4.37 20.28 13.07
C TRP A 461 3.18 20.92 12.34
N SER A 462 2.09 21.23 13.03
CA SER A 462 0.92 21.86 12.42
C SER A 462 1.22 23.27 11.87
N GLU A 463 2.01 24.07 12.59
CA GLU A 463 2.50 25.38 12.16
C GLU A 463 3.47 25.24 10.97
N ARG A 464 4.34 24.21 10.97
CA ARG A 464 5.24 23.95 9.85
C ARG A 464 4.49 23.56 8.58
N VAL A 465 3.47 22.71 8.67
CA VAL A 465 2.60 22.35 7.52
C VAL A 465 1.88 23.59 7.00
N ALA A 466 1.27 24.39 7.89
CA ALA A 466 0.58 25.62 7.52
C ALA A 466 1.50 26.63 6.80
N SER A 467 2.73 26.80 7.31
CA SER A 467 3.79 27.62 6.70
C SER A 467 4.34 27.09 5.37
N ILE A 468 4.17 25.82 5.04
CA ILE A 468 4.62 25.24 3.76
C ILE A 468 3.62 25.55 2.63
N VAL A 469 2.33 25.69 2.95
CA VAL A 469 1.25 25.92 1.96
C VAL A 469 0.64 27.32 2.04
N ASP A 470 1.32 28.26 2.70
CA ASP A 470 0.88 29.65 2.90
C ASP A 470 -0.57 29.79 3.44
N GLN A 471 -0.98 28.88 4.32
CA GLN A 471 -2.28 28.92 5.01
C GLN A 471 -2.09 29.28 6.49
N LEU A 472 -3.08 29.97 7.09
CA LEU A 472 -3.04 30.27 8.54
C LEU A 472 -3.24 29.03 9.41
N TRP A 473 -4.00 28.05 8.92
CA TRP A 473 -4.30 26.80 9.60
C TRP A 473 -4.75 25.75 8.58
N VAL A 474 -4.26 24.52 8.72
CA VAL A 474 -4.58 23.38 7.85
C VAL A 474 -5.32 22.33 8.65
N GLY A 475 -6.39 21.77 8.07
CA GLY A 475 -7.13 20.63 8.61
C GLY A 475 -8.64 20.79 8.60
N GLN A 476 -9.31 19.95 9.38
CA GLN A 476 -10.75 20.00 9.62
C GLN A 476 -11.05 19.42 11.02
N GLN A 477 -11.99 20.00 11.76
CA GLN A 477 -12.47 19.39 13.00
C GLN A 477 -13.68 18.49 12.72
N VAL A 478 -13.64 17.25 13.19
CA VAL A 478 -14.62 16.20 12.91
C VAL A 478 -15.27 15.75 14.20
N THR A 479 -16.61 15.76 14.23
CA THR A 479 -17.40 15.19 15.33
C THR A 479 -18.12 13.94 14.85
N GLY A 480 -17.91 12.81 15.54
CA GLY A 480 -18.57 11.55 15.27
C GLY A 480 -20.08 11.63 15.45
N ARG A 481 -20.81 10.92 14.59
CA ARG A 481 -22.29 10.84 14.52
C ARG A 481 -22.77 9.38 14.50
N ASN A 482 -21.89 8.40 14.66
CA ASN A 482 -22.25 7.00 14.63
C ASN A 482 -22.95 6.58 15.95
N GLY A 483 -24.28 6.60 15.92
CA GLY A 483 -25.13 6.22 17.06
C GLY A 483 -25.30 4.71 17.27
N SER A 484 -24.81 3.84 16.37
CA SER A 484 -24.99 2.38 16.49
C SER A 484 -24.03 1.72 17.50
N GLY A 485 -23.70 2.45 18.57
CA GLY A 485 -22.87 1.97 19.70
C GLY A 485 -23.67 1.41 20.88
N GLU A 486 -25.01 1.58 20.89
CA GLU A 486 -25.89 1.07 21.94
C GLU A 486 -26.40 -0.37 21.70
N SER A 487 -25.80 -1.11 20.75
CA SER A 487 -25.92 -2.58 20.76
C SER A 487 -25.07 -3.15 21.90
N VAL A 488 -25.58 -3.01 23.13
CA VAL A 488 -25.18 -3.89 24.23
C VAL A 488 -25.48 -5.32 23.76
N ASP A 489 -24.44 -6.17 23.71
CA ASP A 489 -24.61 -7.61 23.61
C ASP A 489 -25.41 -8.11 24.83
N LYS A 490 -26.74 -8.06 24.73
CA LYS A 490 -27.61 -8.88 25.57
C LYS A 490 -27.34 -10.32 25.14
N PRO A 491 -26.84 -11.19 26.03
CA PRO A 491 -26.74 -12.61 25.69
C PRO A 491 -28.13 -13.10 25.32
N ALA A 492 -28.29 -13.59 24.09
CA ALA A 492 -29.55 -14.17 23.65
C ALA A 492 -29.92 -15.33 24.59
N PRO A 493 -31.19 -15.47 25.00
CA PRO A 493 -31.60 -16.50 25.95
C PRO A 493 -31.36 -17.87 25.33
N THR A 494 -30.49 -18.67 25.96
CA THR A 494 -30.20 -20.03 25.55
C THR A 494 -31.45 -20.90 25.70
N THR A 495 -32.10 -21.22 24.58
CA THR A 495 -33.13 -22.25 24.53
C THR A 495 -32.50 -23.61 24.82
N ASN A 496 -32.78 -24.15 26.01
CA ASN A 496 -32.26 -25.43 26.46
C ASN A 496 -32.76 -26.57 25.55
N ILE A 497 -31.84 -27.23 24.84
CA ILE A 497 -32.08 -28.55 24.25
C ILE A 497 -31.55 -29.61 25.22
N ILE A 498 -32.39 -30.60 25.49
CA ILE A 498 -32.24 -31.61 26.55
C ILE A 498 -31.07 -32.53 26.22
N ASN A 499 -30.15 -32.71 27.18
CA ASN A 499 -29.16 -33.79 27.14
C ASN A 499 -29.28 -34.66 28.39
N THR A 500 -29.65 -35.93 28.18
CA THR A 500 -29.81 -36.96 29.22
C THR A 500 -28.46 -37.59 29.57
N GLY A 501 -28.04 -37.61 30.84
CA GLY A 501 -26.77 -38.24 31.21
C GLY A 501 -26.28 -38.10 32.65
N LEU A 502 -27.01 -38.67 33.62
CA LEU A 502 -26.53 -39.20 34.91
C LEU A 502 -25.19 -38.67 35.50
N VAL A 503 -25.27 -37.76 36.49
CA VAL A 503 -24.22 -37.57 37.51
C VAL A 503 -24.78 -37.94 38.89
N ARG A 504 -24.09 -38.83 39.61
CA ARG A 504 -24.44 -39.21 41.00
C ARG A 504 -24.04 -38.12 41.99
N LYS A 505 -24.88 -37.94 43.01
CA LYS A 505 -24.97 -36.77 43.88
C LYS A 505 -24.60 -37.10 45.33
N ARG A 506 -23.89 -36.18 45.99
CA ARG A 506 -23.89 -35.84 47.44
C ARG A 506 -23.18 -34.47 47.50
N LYS A 507 -23.83 -33.32 47.75
CA LYS A 507 -24.67 -32.88 48.90
C LYS A 507 -23.91 -33.04 50.24
N LYS A 508 -23.92 -32.07 51.17
CA LYS A 508 -24.94 -31.04 51.44
C LYS A 508 -24.38 -29.81 52.19
N ASP A 509 -24.85 -28.61 51.80
CA ASP A 509 -25.30 -27.39 52.51
C ASP A 509 -24.75 -27.09 53.95
N GLU A 510 -24.69 -25.88 54.53
CA GLU A 510 -24.86 -24.45 54.16
C GLU A 510 -24.53 -23.60 55.44
N GLN A 511 -24.66 -22.26 55.36
CA GLN A 511 -24.75 -21.30 56.49
C GLN A 511 -23.45 -20.96 57.25
N SER A 512 -23.28 -19.77 57.86
CA SER A 512 -23.88 -18.43 57.64
C SER A 512 -23.13 -17.38 58.47
N GLN A 513 -23.22 -16.11 58.04
CA GLN A 513 -22.98 -14.90 58.84
C GLN A 513 -21.54 -14.55 59.27
N ALA A 514 -21.34 -13.24 59.44
CA ALA A 514 -20.09 -12.59 59.79
C ALA A 514 -19.99 -12.33 61.29
N THR A 515 -18.77 -12.13 61.81
CA THR A 515 -18.42 -10.88 62.52
C THR A 515 -16.91 -10.72 62.74
N THR A 516 -16.57 -9.50 63.11
CA THR A 516 -15.26 -8.87 63.34
C THR A 516 -14.41 -9.42 64.48
N ALA A 517 -13.11 -9.06 64.40
CA ALA A 517 -12.14 -8.85 65.47
C ALA A 517 -11.51 -10.06 66.17
N THR A 518 -10.32 -10.03 66.77
CA THR A 518 -9.01 -9.33 66.64
C THR A 518 -8.15 -9.96 67.76
N THR A 519 -6.83 -10.08 67.57
CA THR A 519 -5.78 -10.15 68.61
C THR A 519 -5.53 -11.44 69.42
N ALA A 520 -4.22 -11.60 69.70
CA ALA A 520 -3.60 -12.25 70.86
C ALA A 520 -3.76 -13.77 71.01
N GLN A 521 -2.80 -14.56 71.47
CA GLN A 521 -1.34 -14.53 71.69
C GLN A 521 -1.07 -15.80 72.55
N ASN A 522 0.21 -16.20 72.70
CA ASN A 522 0.68 -17.17 73.71
C ASN A 522 0.23 -18.65 73.52
N GLU A 523 0.96 -19.67 73.98
CA GLU A 523 2.33 -19.81 74.52
C GLU A 523 2.73 -21.31 74.51
N GLY A 524 4.00 -21.62 74.79
CA GLY A 524 4.45 -22.97 75.22
C GLY A 524 4.65 -23.98 74.07
N ARG A 525 5.86 -24.40 73.65
CA ARG A 525 7.13 -24.79 74.34
C ARG A 525 7.13 -26.24 74.86
N GLU A 526 8.30 -26.87 74.71
CA GLU A 526 8.73 -28.24 75.06
C GLU A 526 8.64 -29.26 73.91
N GLY A 527 9.70 -30.04 73.60
CA GLY A 527 11.07 -30.01 74.12
C GLY A 527 11.87 -31.27 73.74
N ASN A 528 13.21 -31.15 73.67
CA ASN A 528 14.22 -32.22 73.54
C ASN A 528 14.15 -33.11 72.27
N ASP A 529 15.19 -33.76 71.75
CA ASP A 529 16.67 -33.70 71.86
C ASP A 529 17.18 -34.12 70.43
N THR A 530 18.44 -34.08 69.98
CA THR A 530 19.76 -34.11 70.63
C THR A 530 20.81 -33.50 69.69
N VAL A 531 21.86 -32.87 70.25
CA VAL A 531 23.13 -32.53 69.57
C VAL A 531 24.14 -33.71 69.82
N PRO A 532 25.48 -33.71 69.54
CA PRO A 532 26.38 -32.71 68.93
C PRO A 532 27.40 -33.25 67.89
N GLY A 533 28.21 -32.34 67.33
CA GLY A 533 29.53 -32.66 66.74
C GLY A 533 29.81 -32.10 65.35
N ALA A 534 30.74 -31.19 65.06
CA ALA A 534 31.39 -30.05 65.75
C ALA A 534 32.68 -29.71 64.95
N VAL A 535 32.90 -28.42 64.59
CA VAL A 535 34.16 -27.78 64.08
C VAL A 535 34.86 -28.41 62.83
N THR A 536 35.61 -27.76 61.92
CA THR A 536 36.19 -26.40 61.68
C THR A 536 36.54 -26.34 60.15
N ALA A 537 36.84 -25.24 59.41
CA ALA A 537 36.92 -23.79 59.64
C ALA A 537 36.83 -23.00 58.29
N GLU A 538 37.41 -21.80 58.27
CA GLU A 538 37.79 -20.82 57.22
C GLU A 538 38.42 -21.43 55.93
N THR A 539 38.44 -20.83 54.72
CA THR A 539 38.64 -19.40 54.37
C THR A 539 38.28 -19.09 52.90
N SER A 540 37.86 -17.84 52.61
CA SER A 540 38.07 -17.03 51.37
C SER A 540 37.75 -17.52 49.93
N ALA A 541 37.17 -16.57 49.17
CA ALA A 541 37.53 -16.15 47.78
C ALA A 541 36.48 -16.33 46.64
N THR A 542 35.98 -15.18 46.17
CA THR A 542 35.69 -14.79 44.76
C THR A 542 35.06 -15.78 43.76
N GLY A 543 33.88 -15.42 43.25
CA GLY A 543 33.29 -16.01 42.05
C GLY A 543 32.18 -15.13 41.46
N THR A 544 32.53 -14.20 40.57
CA THR A 544 31.58 -13.37 39.82
C THR A 544 30.86 -14.21 38.75
N ASN A 545 29.53 -14.14 38.68
CA ASN A 545 28.77 -14.63 37.53
C ASN A 545 28.27 -13.45 36.70
N GLU A 546 28.95 -13.21 35.57
CA GLU A 546 28.47 -12.33 34.51
C GLU A 546 27.28 -12.96 33.79
N SER A 547 26.27 -12.15 33.46
CA SER A 547 25.24 -12.55 32.49
C SER A 547 25.76 -12.30 31.08
N SER A 548 25.78 -13.33 30.25
CA SER A 548 26.26 -13.28 28.87
C SER A 548 25.34 -12.47 27.95
N GLY A 549 25.63 -11.18 27.83
CA GLY A 549 24.98 -10.29 26.87
C GLY A 549 25.42 -10.58 25.43
N ILE A 550 24.51 -11.06 24.59
CA ILE A 550 24.73 -11.17 23.14
C ILE A 550 24.42 -9.82 22.50
N ASN A 551 25.48 -9.11 22.10
CA ASN A 551 25.37 -7.86 21.34
C ASN A 551 24.86 -8.12 19.92
N VAL A 552 23.60 -7.80 19.65
CA VAL A 552 23.08 -7.67 18.28
C VAL A 552 23.23 -6.22 17.84
N LEU A 553 24.11 -5.98 16.88
CA LEU A 553 24.34 -4.66 16.29
C LEU A 553 23.09 -4.18 15.54
N GLN A 554 22.30 -3.32 16.19
CA GLN A 554 21.32 -2.49 15.49
C GLN A 554 22.03 -1.29 14.88
N ALA A 555 21.81 -1.05 13.58
CA ALA A 555 22.24 0.17 12.89
C ALA A 555 21.35 1.36 13.29
N ASN A 556 21.42 1.78 14.56
CA ASN A 556 20.74 2.97 15.06
C ASN A 556 21.68 4.17 15.01
N LEU A 557 21.21 5.27 14.43
CA LEU A 557 21.92 6.55 14.38
C LEU A 557 21.89 7.23 15.76
N ILE A 558 22.83 6.88 16.64
CA ILE A 558 22.89 7.43 18.01
C ILE A 558 23.32 8.91 17.96
N ARG A 559 22.35 9.84 18.02
CA ARG A 559 22.60 11.27 18.22
C ARG A 559 23.11 11.50 19.65
N LYS A 560 24.34 12.02 19.79
CA LYS A 560 24.90 12.38 21.11
C LYS A 560 24.08 13.53 21.72
N LYS A 561 23.65 13.39 22.98
CA LYS A 561 23.05 14.49 23.77
C LYS A 561 23.97 15.72 23.74
N LYS A 562 23.45 16.88 23.33
CA LYS A 562 24.06 18.16 23.72
C LYS A 562 23.93 18.31 25.23
N LYS A 563 25.01 18.71 25.88
CA LYS A 563 24.99 19.13 27.29
C LYS A 563 24.46 20.56 27.37
N ALA A 564 23.87 20.90 28.50
CA ALA A 564 23.36 22.23 28.82
C ALA A 564 24.45 23.31 28.75
#